data_AF-A0A2K8IW35-F1
#
_entry.id   AF-A0A2K8IW35-F1
#
_cell.length_a   1.000
_cell.length_b   1.000
_cell.length_c   1.000
_cell.angle_alpha   90.00
_cell.angle_beta   90.00
_cell.angle_gamma   90.00
#
_symmetry.space_group_name_H-M   'P 1'
#
loop_
_entity.id
_entity.type
_entity.pdbx_description
1 polymer ?
#
loop_
_entity_poly.entity_id
_entity_poly.type
_entity_poly.pdbx_seq_one_letter_code
_entity_poly.pdbx_strand_id
1 'polypeptide(L)' 'TIEAARFLHDGGWYYSKRYFMVSANASNTVAAVDTKTGKLAALVDTAKIPHPGRGANFIHPQFGPVWTTGHLGDDVVSL' A
#
# COMPACT_ATOMS: atom_id res chain seq x y z
N THR A 1 -15.47 10.94 -5.50
CA THR A 1 -14.63 9.82 -5.99
C THR A 1 -13.21 10.01 -5.49
N ILE A 2 -12.45 8.93 -5.27
CA ILE A 2 -11.05 8.98 -4.79
C ILE A 2 -10.13 8.63 -5.98
N GLU A 3 -9.20 9.53 -6.32
CA GLU A 3 -8.31 9.40 -7.48
C GLU A 3 -7.09 8.50 -7.21
N ALA A 4 -7.33 7.25 -6.79
CA ALA A 4 -6.33 6.34 -6.22
C ALA A 4 -5.43 5.57 -7.22
N ALA A 5 -5.39 5.94 -8.51
CA ALA A 5 -4.79 5.20 -9.62
C ALA A 5 -5.65 4.03 -10.17
N ARG A 6 -5.34 3.64 -11.42
CA ARG A 6 -6.02 2.56 -12.13
C ARG A 6 -5.50 1.20 -11.70
N PHE A 7 -6.32 0.15 -11.88
CA PHE A 7 -5.98 -1.25 -11.59
C PHE A 7 -5.81 -1.57 -10.10
N LEU A 8 -6.70 -1.00 -9.27
CA LEU A 8 -6.81 -1.41 -7.86
C LEU A 8 -7.13 -2.90 -7.77
N HIS A 9 -6.45 -3.61 -6.87
CA HIS A 9 -6.58 -5.06 -6.73
C HIS A 9 -6.82 -5.46 -5.26
N ASP A 10 -5.76 -5.56 -4.47
CA ASP A 10 -5.77 -6.06 -3.09
C ASP A 10 -5.12 -5.05 -2.14
N GLY A 11 -5.39 -5.19 -0.84
CA GLY A 11 -4.97 -4.21 0.14
C GLY A 11 -5.38 -4.54 1.56
N GLY A 12 -4.86 -3.76 2.50
CA GLY A 12 -5.17 -3.93 3.90
C GLY A 12 -4.96 -2.69 4.73
N TRP A 13 -5.32 -2.81 6.00
CA TRP A 13 -5.21 -1.71 6.95
C TRP A 13 -3.77 -1.51 7.40
N TYR A 14 -3.33 -0.25 7.37
CA TYR A 14 -2.19 0.20 8.15
C TYR A 14 -2.42 -0.03 9.65
N TYR A 15 -1.36 -0.11 10.46
CA TYR A 15 -1.45 -0.53 11.87
C TYR A 15 -2.48 0.27 12.68
N SER A 16 -2.60 1.57 12.41
CA SER A 16 -3.51 2.48 13.12
C SER A 16 -4.99 2.30 12.74
N LYS A 17 -5.30 1.47 11.73
CA LYS A 17 -6.64 1.29 11.14
C LYS A 17 -7.29 2.55 10.57
N ARG A 18 -6.54 3.64 10.42
CA ARG A 18 -6.98 4.87 9.76
C ARG A 18 -6.72 4.88 8.26
N TYR A 19 -5.62 4.27 7.83
CA TYR A 19 -5.24 4.25 6.42
C TYR A 19 -5.51 2.87 5.84
N PHE A 20 -6.18 2.84 4.70
CA PHE A 20 -6.30 1.64 3.87
C PHE A 20 -5.26 1.71 2.75
N MET A 21 -4.35 0.74 2.74
CA MET A 21 -3.26 0.63 1.78
C MET A 21 -3.72 -0.35 0.70
N VAL A 22 -3.83 0.11 -0.56
CA VAL A 22 -4.33 -0.71 -1.68
C VAL A 22 -3.37 -0.68 -2.86
N SER A 23 -3.06 -1.85 -3.40
CA SER A 23 -2.20 -1.99 -4.57
C SER A 23 -2.95 -1.59 -5.84
N ALA A 24 -2.27 -0.84 -6.68
CA ALA A 24 -2.62 -0.60 -8.07
C ALA A 24 -1.63 -1.41 -8.93
N ASN A 25 -1.84 -2.73 -8.99
CA ASN A 25 -0.78 -3.69 -9.35
C ASN A 25 -0.16 -3.45 -10.74
N ALA A 26 -0.96 -3.25 -11.78
CA ALA A 26 -0.50 -2.98 -13.14
C ALA A 26 0.06 -1.55 -13.30
N SER A 27 -0.10 -0.71 -12.29
CA SER A 27 0.46 0.66 -12.24
C SER A 27 1.76 0.72 -11.43
N ASN A 28 2.19 -0.36 -10.76
CA ASN A 28 3.35 -0.40 -9.86
C ASN A 28 3.28 0.68 -8.75
N THR A 29 2.09 0.85 -8.16
CA THR A 29 1.84 1.86 -7.15
C THR A 29 1.01 1.28 -6.01
N VAL A 30 1.11 1.86 -4.81
CA VAL A 30 0.19 1.65 -3.69
C VAL A 30 -0.49 2.97 -3.36
N ALA A 31 -1.82 2.97 -3.28
CA ALA A 31 -2.59 4.09 -2.81
C ALA A 31 -2.87 3.98 -1.31
N ALA A 32 -2.55 5.04 -0.58
CA ALA A 32 -2.92 5.20 0.82
C ALA A 32 -4.18 6.05 0.90
N VAL A 33 -5.28 5.49 1.39
CA VAL A 33 -6.56 6.19 1.57
C VAL A 33 -6.77 6.50 3.04
N ASP A 34 -6.96 7.78 3.38
CA ASP A 34 -7.37 8.18 4.73
C ASP A 34 -8.88 7.93 4.88
N THR A 35 -9.25 6.91 5.64
CA THR A 35 -10.65 6.53 5.82
C THR A 35 -11.39 7.44 6.79
N LYS A 36 -10.69 8.24 7.59
CA LYS A 36 -11.30 9.26 8.42
C LYS A 36 -11.84 10.41 7.58
N THR A 37 -11.10 10.83 6.55
CA THR A 37 -11.50 11.94 5.68
C THR A 37 -12.14 11.48 4.36
N GLY A 38 -12.04 10.19 4.03
CA GLY A 38 -12.50 9.65 2.75
C GLY A 38 -11.71 10.18 1.55
N LYS A 39 -10.40 10.47 1.73
CA LYS A 39 -9.56 11.09 0.70
C LYS A 39 -8.29 10.29 0.46
N LEU A 40 -7.73 10.43 -0.74
CA LEU A 40 -6.40 9.93 -1.06
C LEU A 40 -5.38 10.69 -0.22
N ALA A 41 -4.59 9.96 0.55
CA ALA A 41 -3.50 10.51 1.35
C ALA A 41 -2.20 10.55 0.53
N ALA A 42 -1.92 9.48 -0.22
CA ALA A 42 -0.73 9.39 -1.08
C ALA A 42 -0.89 8.33 -2.17
N LEU A 43 -0.11 8.50 -3.25
CA LEU A 43 0.27 7.44 -4.18
C LEU A 43 1.76 7.19 -4.01
N VAL A 44 2.13 5.95 -3.76
CA VAL A 44 3.50 5.53 -3.46
C VAL A 44 3.96 4.58 -4.56
N ASP A 45 5.01 4.96 -5.28
CA ASP A 45 5.60 4.10 -6.30
C ASP A 45 6.30 2.89 -5.66
N THR A 46 6.21 1.74 -6.32
CA THR A 46 6.81 0.48 -5.85
C THR A 46 7.57 -0.22 -6.98
N ALA A 47 8.15 -1.38 -6.65
CA ALA A 47 8.64 -2.29 -7.67
C ALA A 47 7.47 -2.92 -8.45
N LYS A 48 7.81 -3.79 -9.41
CA LYS A 48 6.83 -4.32 -10.38
C LYS A 48 5.77 -5.20 -9.74
N ILE A 49 4.50 -4.93 -10.03
CA ILE A 49 3.34 -5.76 -9.66
C ILE A 49 3.29 -6.02 -8.14
N PRO A 50 3.06 -4.98 -7.32
CA PRO A 50 2.84 -5.17 -5.89
C PRO A 50 1.62 -6.07 -5.66
N HIS A 51 1.77 -7.07 -4.79
CA HIS A 51 0.71 -8.03 -4.46
C HIS A 51 0.71 -8.35 -2.96
N PRO A 52 0.20 -7.42 -2.13
CA PRO A 52 0.30 -7.49 -0.68
C PRO A 52 -0.59 -8.55 -0.03
N GLY A 53 -1.65 -9.01 -0.67
CA GLY A 53 -2.81 -9.57 0.03
C GLY A 53 -3.41 -8.49 0.94
N ARG A 54 -3.22 -8.63 2.26
CA ARG A 54 -3.54 -7.58 3.25
C ARG A 54 -2.31 -6.76 3.68
N GLY A 55 -1.14 -7.15 3.20
CA GLY A 55 0.17 -6.69 3.64
C GLY A 55 0.49 -7.12 5.07
N ALA A 56 1.68 -6.73 5.54
CA ALA A 56 2.14 -6.99 6.89
C ALA A 56 2.48 -5.68 7.60
N ASN A 57 2.08 -5.54 8.86
CA ASN A 57 2.39 -4.38 9.68
C ASN A 57 3.38 -4.78 10.77
N PHE A 58 4.42 -3.97 10.99
CA PHE A 58 5.34 -4.11 12.12
C PHE A 58 6.03 -2.79 12.42
N ILE A 59 6.77 -2.74 13.53
CA ILE A 59 7.60 -1.58 13.91
C ILE A 59 9.01 -1.82 13.42
N HIS A 60 9.44 -1.07 12.40
CA HIS A 60 10.82 -1.07 11.95
C HIS A 60 11.69 -0.25 12.92
N PRO A 61 12.88 -0.73 13.32
CA PRO A 61 13.71 -0.05 14.32
C PRO A 61 14.13 1.38 13.92
N GLN A 62 14.24 1.65 12.61
CA GLN A 62 14.63 2.97 12.08
C GLN A 62 13.45 3.80 11.57
N PHE A 63 12.41 3.17 11.00
CA PHE A 63 11.33 3.87 10.29
C PHE A 63 10.02 3.94 11.10
N GLY A 64 9.99 3.30 12.27
CA GLY A 64 8.79 3.20 13.07
C GLY A 64 7.77 2.26 12.42
N PRO A 65 6.46 2.47 12.64
CA PRO A 65 5.43 1.59 12.09
C PRO A 65 5.36 1.65 10.57
N VAL A 66 5.51 0.48 9.93
CA VAL A 66 5.50 0.30 8.48
C VAL A 66 4.43 -0.71 8.06
N TRP A 67 4.00 -0.62 6.80
CA TRP A 67 3.17 -1.63 6.15
C TRP A 67 3.90 -2.09 4.89
N THR A 68 3.98 -3.39 4.67
CA THR A 68 4.86 -3.94 3.63
C THR A 68 4.11 -4.75 2.58
N THR A 69 4.64 -4.75 1.35
CA THR A 69 4.15 -5.55 0.23
C THR A 69 5.28 -6.33 -0.44
N GLY A 70 4.99 -7.58 -0.81
CA GLY A 70 5.79 -8.32 -1.79
C GLY A 70 5.39 -7.97 -3.22
N HIS A 71 6.14 -8.51 -4.18
CA HIS A 71 5.97 -8.23 -5.61
C HIS A 71 5.94 -9.53 -6.41
N LEU A 72 5.02 -9.65 -7.37
CA LEU A 72 4.99 -10.79 -8.28
C LEU A 72 5.91 -10.61 -9.50
N GLY A 73 6.28 -9.36 -9.80
CA GLY A 73 7.12 -9.01 -10.94
C GLY A 73 8.58 -8.75 -10.60
N ASP A 74 8.98 -8.89 -9.33
CA ASP A 74 10.33 -8.62 -8.84
C ASP A 74 10.59 -9.33 -7.49
N ASP A 75 11.84 -9.65 -7.16
CA ASP A 75 12.23 -10.36 -5.92
C ASP A 75 12.57 -9.36 -4.80
N VAL A 76 11.60 -8.49 -4.47
CA VAL A 76 11.78 -7.43 -3.47
C VAL A 76 10.56 -7.25 -2.56
N VAL A 77 10.82 -6.73 -1.36
CA VAL A 77 9.80 -6.28 -0.41
C VAL A 77 9.92 -4.77 -0.22
N SER A 78 8.81 -4.05 -0.37
CA SER A 78 8.73 -2.61 -0.08
C SER A 78 8.10 -2.37 1.28
N LEU A 79 8.60 -1.35 1.99
CA LEU A 79 8.13 -0.90 3.31
C LEU A 79 7.62 0.55 3.29
#